data_AF-A0AA97K453-F1
#
_entry.id   AF-A0AA97K453-F1
#
_cell.length_a   1.000
_cell.length_b   1.000
_cell.length_c   1.000
_cell.angle_alpha   90.00
_cell.angle_beta   90.00
_cell.angle_gamma   90.00
#
_symmetry.space_group_name_H-M   'P 1'
#
loop_
_entity.id
_entity.type
_entity.pdbx_description
1 polymer ?
#
loop_
_entity_poly.entity_id
_entity_poly.type
_entity_poly.pdbx_seq_one_letter_code
_entity_poly.pdbx_strand_id
1 'polypeptide(L)'
;MNQREEAKEMLADTPACVFPFVFDGKSYTSCTKDGTVDEKLWCATTDNYDTDSKWKYCSLEEYGGNSDGKPCVFPFVYKKRTFYTCTDESREKGKFWCSTTSNFDLEPQWSYCADTRLDANPKGPCVFPFIYNGTSYSSCTTDGFSNKKLWCSLTSDYGPSYK
;
A
#
# COMPACT_ATOMS: atom_id res chain seq x y z
N MET A 1 23.45 1.31 31.11
CA MET A 1 22.27 1.37 30.23
C MET A 1 22.74 2.06 28.96
N ASN A 2 22.74 1.36 27.82
CA ASN A 2 23.59 1.70 26.67
C ASN A 2 22.79 2.50 25.62
N GLN A 3 23.26 3.69 25.27
CA GLN A 3 22.65 4.59 24.27
C GLN A 3 22.49 3.97 22.86
N ARG A 4 23.12 2.81 22.61
CA ARG A 4 22.92 2.02 21.38
C ARG A 4 21.61 1.22 21.35
N GLU A 5 21.00 0.95 22.50
CA GLU A 5 19.71 0.24 22.58
C GLU A 5 18.54 1.20 22.30
N GLU A 6 18.66 2.47 22.70
CA GLU A 6 17.65 3.53 22.46
C GLU A 6 17.48 3.87 20.96
N ALA A 7 18.54 3.76 20.16
CA ALA A 7 18.48 4.03 18.71
C ALA A 7 17.83 2.89 17.91
N LYS A 8 17.68 1.68 18.47
CA LYS A 8 17.00 0.54 17.81
C LYS A 8 15.48 0.57 18.00
N GLU A 9 14.98 1.23 19.04
CA GLU A 9 13.54 1.34 19.33
C GLU A 9 12.84 2.43 18.48
N MET A 10 13.57 3.44 18.01
CA MET A 10 13.00 4.58 17.26
C MET A 10 12.58 4.25 15.81
N LEU A 11 12.82 3.03 15.31
CA LEU A 11 12.37 2.58 13.98
C LEU A 11 11.11 1.69 14.03
N ALA A 12 10.70 1.24 15.23
CA ALA A 12 9.59 0.29 15.39
C ALA A 12 8.25 0.98 15.68
N ASP A 13 8.25 2.16 16.29
CA ASP A 13 7.05 2.83 16.80
C ASP A 13 6.61 4.06 16.00
N THR A 14 7.07 4.21 14.75
CA THR A 14 6.47 5.23 13.88
C THR A 14 5.12 4.70 13.37
N PRO A 15 3.98 5.32 13.75
CA PRO A 15 2.68 4.82 13.35
C PRO A 15 2.52 4.86 11.83
N ALA A 16 1.84 3.87 11.27
CA ALA A 16 1.54 3.85 9.83
C ALA A 16 0.55 4.96 9.45
N CYS A 17 0.57 5.35 8.17
CA CYS A 17 -0.50 6.19 7.65
C CYS A 17 -1.85 5.48 7.80
N VAL A 18 -2.88 6.23 8.19
CA VAL A 18 -4.26 5.75 8.20
C VAL A 18 -4.97 6.40 7.01
N PHE A 19 -5.56 5.57 6.16
CA PHE A 19 -6.32 6.01 5.01
C PHE A 19 -7.73 5.36 5.02
N PRO A 20 -8.80 6.12 4.74
CA PRO A 20 -8.80 7.58 4.59
C PRO A 20 -8.60 8.29 5.95
N PHE A 21 -8.07 9.52 5.93
CA PHE A 21 -8.04 10.39 7.11
C PHE A 21 -8.69 11.75 6.83
N VAL A 22 -9.13 12.45 7.88
CA VAL A 22 -9.71 13.80 7.78
C VAL A 22 -8.68 14.87 8.15
N PHE A 23 -8.54 15.91 7.31
CA PHE A 23 -7.78 17.13 7.58
C PHE A 23 -8.49 18.36 7.01
N ASP A 24 -8.65 19.41 7.80
CA ASP A 24 -9.38 20.64 7.45
C ASP A 24 -10.79 20.34 6.90
N GLY A 25 -11.47 19.37 7.53
CA GLY A 25 -12.79 18.89 7.12
C GLY A 25 -12.84 18.12 5.79
N LYS A 26 -11.70 17.85 5.14
CA LYS A 26 -11.60 17.09 3.89
C LYS A 26 -11.06 15.69 4.15
N SER A 27 -11.57 14.70 3.41
CA SER A 27 -11.08 13.32 3.46
C SER A 27 -9.96 13.09 2.45
N TYR A 28 -8.84 12.55 2.91
CA TYR A 28 -7.67 12.22 2.10
C TYR A 28 -7.49 10.72 2.06
N THR A 29 -7.35 10.20 0.85
CA THR A 29 -7.16 8.77 0.58
C THR A 29 -5.71 8.41 0.25
N SER A 30 -4.80 9.38 0.30
CA SER A 30 -3.37 9.21 0.00
C SER A 30 -2.60 10.29 0.73
N CYS A 31 -1.27 10.23 0.69
CA CYS A 31 -0.44 11.33 1.16
C CYS A 31 -0.80 12.65 0.47
N THR A 32 -0.75 13.75 1.21
CA THR A 32 -1.07 15.10 0.70
C THR A 32 0.05 16.09 1.00
N LYS A 33 0.12 17.17 0.23
CA LYS A 33 0.95 18.34 0.51
C LYS A 33 0.14 19.48 1.16
N ASP A 34 -1.17 19.33 1.25
CA ASP A 34 -2.06 20.37 1.76
C ASP A 34 -1.65 20.74 3.20
N GLY A 35 -1.57 22.05 3.45
CA GLY A 35 -1.16 22.58 4.76
C GLY A 35 0.35 22.58 5.05
N THR A 36 1.21 22.09 4.14
CA THR A 36 2.68 22.17 4.32
C THR A 36 3.28 23.36 3.58
N VAL A 37 4.30 23.98 4.17
CA VAL A 37 5.04 25.10 3.58
C VAL A 37 6.21 24.61 2.71
N ASP A 38 6.77 23.45 3.04
CA ASP A 38 7.93 22.85 2.38
C ASP A 38 7.56 21.84 1.28
N GLU A 39 6.28 21.78 0.91
CA GLU A 39 5.71 20.84 -0.07
C GLU A 39 5.98 19.36 0.22
N LYS A 40 6.30 18.99 1.45
CA LYS A 40 6.50 17.58 1.79
C LYS A 40 5.16 16.86 1.91
N LEU A 41 5.15 15.64 1.40
CA LEU A 41 4.01 14.73 1.51
C LEU A 41 3.89 14.21 2.95
N TRP A 42 2.68 14.25 3.49
CA TRP A 42 2.36 13.77 4.83
C TRP A 42 1.03 13.02 4.84
N CYS A 43 0.80 12.28 5.92
CA CYS A 43 -0.45 11.58 6.20
C CYS A 43 -0.77 11.64 7.68
N ALA A 44 -2.05 11.53 8.04
CA ALA A 44 -2.41 11.28 9.43
C ALA A 44 -2.12 9.84 9.83
N THR A 45 -1.88 9.63 11.13
CA THR A 45 -1.69 8.30 11.72
C THR A 45 -2.92 7.84 12.52
N THR A 46 -4.04 8.52 12.29
CA THR A 46 -5.37 8.30 12.87
C THR A 46 -6.41 8.66 11.82
N ASP A 47 -7.67 8.26 12.02
CA ASP A 47 -8.75 8.55 11.07
C ASP A 47 -9.10 10.05 10.99
N ASN A 48 -8.75 10.85 12.01
CA ASN A 48 -9.09 12.27 12.07
C ASN A 48 -7.94 13.12 12.64
N TYR A 49 -7.21 13.79 11.75
CA TYR A 49 -6.16 14.73 12.14
C TYR A 49 -6.72 15.94 12.88
N ASP A 50 -7.89 16.45 12.48
CA ASP A 50 -8.46 17.66 13.07
C ASP A 50 -8.74 17.51 14.57
N THR A 51 -8.99 16.28 15.03
CA THR A 51 -9.16 15.97 16.46
C THR A 51 -7.88 15.50 17.13
N ASP A 52 -7.10 14.65 16.46
CA ASP A 52 -6.02 13.92 17.12
C ASP A 52 -4.65 14.59 16.92
N SER A 53 -4.51 15.39 15.86
CA SER A 53 -3.28 16.07 15.46
C SER A 53 -2.06 15.15 15.32
N LYS A 54 -2.29 13.85 15.02
CA LYS A 54 -1.22 12.85 14.84
C LYS A 54 -0.96 12.59 13.37
N TRP A 55 0.31 12.71 12.98
CA TRP A 55 0.74 12.63 11.59
C TRP A 55 2.20 12.20 11.46
N LYS A 56 2.61 11.87 10.23
CA LYS A 56 4.01 11.70 9.85
C LYS A 56 4.26 12.16 8.42
N TYR A 57 5.53 12.40 8.07
CA TYR A 57 5.93 12.50 6.67
C TYR A 57 5.80 11.14 6.00
N CYS A 58 5.37 11.15 4.74
CA CYS A 58 5.26 9.95 3.94
C CYS A 58 6.64 9.48 3.47
N SER A 59 6.89 8.19 3.60
CA SER A 59 7.99 7.51 2.93
C SER A 59 7.77 7.52 1.43
N LEU A 60 8.77 7.98 0.67
CA LEU A 60 8.72 8.04 -0.79
C LEU A 60 9.26 6.78 -1.47
N GLU A 61 10.07 6.01 -0.74
CA GLU A 61 10.73 4.79 -1.21
C GLU A 61 10.44 3.63 -0.23
N GLU A 62 10.62 2.40 -0.71
CA GLU A 62 10.56 1.22 0.14
C GLU A 62 11.60 1.30 1.27
N TYR A 63 11.26 0.74 2.43
CA TYR A 63 12.13 0.84 3.62
C TYR A 63 12.10 -0.41 4.48
N GLY A 64 13.18 -0.62 5.24
CA GLY A 64 13.30 -1.73 6.18
C GLY A 64 13.06 -3.11 5.55
N GLY A 65 12.41 -3.99 6.32
CA GLY A 65 12.31 -5.41 5.97
C GLY A 65 13.67 -6.11 6.03
N ASN A 66 13.72 -7.35 5.54
CA ASN A 66 14.99 -8.10 5.48
C ASN A 66 15.78 -7.83 4.20
N SER A 67 15.19 -7.08 3.27
CA SER A 67 15.85 -6.62 2.05
C SER A 67 16.37 -5.19 2.14
N ASP A 68 16.28 -4.55 3.30
CA ASP A 68 16.83 -3.21 3.58
C ASP A 68 16.34 -2.12 2.61
N GLY A 69 15.02 -2.04 2.42
CA GLY A 69 14.39 -1.04 1.55
C GLY A 69 14.56 -1.28 0.04
N LYS A 70 14.94 -2.47 -0.39
CA LYS A 70 14.98 -2.77 -1.84
C LYS A 70 13.60 -2.58 -2.48
N PRO A 71 13.54 -2.13 -3.75
CA PRO A 71 12.29 -1.93 -4.46
C PRO A 71 11.46 -3.21 -4.56
N CYS A 72 10.14 -3.05 -4.54
CA CYS A 72 9.19 -4.14 -4.79
C CYS A 72 9.38 -4.74 -6.19
N VAL A 73 9.23 -6.06 -6.29
CA VAL A 73 9.07 -6.77 -7.56
C VAL A 73 7.60 -7.10 -7.73
N PHE A 74 6.98 -6.55 -8.78
CA PHE A 74 5.59 -6.83 -9.13
C PHE A 74 5.48 -7.51 -10.51
N PRO A 75 4.62 -8.52 -10.66
CA PRO A 75 3.94 -9.22 -9.57
C PRO A 75 4.88 -10.09 -8.73
N PHE A 76 4.49 -10.38 -7.49
CA PHE A 76 5.15 -11.40 -6.65
C PHE A 76 4.18 -12.46 -6.16
N VAL A 77 4.68 -13.67 -5.89
CA VAL A 77 3.90 -14.76 -5.29
C VAL A 77 4.07 -14.77 -3.77
N TYR A 78 2.96 -14.80 -3.04
CA TYR A 78 2.92 -14.99 -1.58
C TYR A 78 1.70 -15.82 -1.17
N LYS A 79 1.89 -16.84 -0.32
CA LYS A 79 0.84 -17.80 0.06
C LYS A 79 0.11 -18.36 -1.18
N LYS A 80 0.85 -18.68 -2.24
CA LYS A 80 0.35 -19.16 -3.54
C LYS A 80 -0.61 -18.21 -4.27
N ARG A 81 -0.65 -16.93 -3.88
CA ARG A 81 -1.41 -15.87 -4.56
C ARG A 81 -0.46 -14.87 -5.20
N THR A 82 -0.89 -14.26 -6.30
CA THR A 82 -0.10 -13.27 -7.02
C THR A 82 -0.53 -11.86 -6.61
N PHE A 83 0.41 -11.08 -6.09
CA PHE A 83 0.21 -9.70 -5.65
C PHE A 83 0.81 -8.73 -6.67
N TYR A 84 0.04 -7.73 -7.05
CA TYR A 84 0.44 -6.64 -7.97
C TYR A 84 0.57 -5.30 -7.25
N THR A 85 0.23 -5.28 -5.97
CA THR A 85 0.24 -4.15 -5.07
C THR A 85 0.80 -4.60 -3.73
N CYS A 86 1.15 -3.64 -2.89
CA CYS A 86 1.54 -3.93 -1.51
C CYS A 86 0.37 -4.55 -0.75
N THR A 87 0.70 -5.38 0.24
CA THR A 87 -0.29 -6.08 1.06
C THR A 87 0.00 -5.85 2.54
N ASP A 88 -1.04 -5.71 3.35
CA ASP A 88 -0.96 -5.63 4.81
C ASP A 88 -1.27 -6.98 5.47
N GLU A 89 -1.31 -8.08 4.70
CA GLU A 89 -1.60 -9.44 5.18
C GLU A 89 -0.49 -10.06 6.08
N SER A 90 0.24 -9.20 6.79
CA SER A 90 1.27 -9.52 7.77
C SER A 90 0.80 -9.28 9.22
N ARG A 91 1.73 -9.36 10.17
CA ARG A 91 1.46 -9.30 11.62
C ARG A 91 1.19 -7.90 12.15
N GLU A 92 1.58 -6.85 11.42
CA GLU A 92 1.47 -5.45 11.86
C GLU A 92 0.39 -4.72 11.06
N LYS A 93 -0.74 -4.41 11.72
CA LYS A 93 -1.88 -3.72 11.10
C LYS A 93 -1.43 -2.37 10.51
N GLY A 94 -1.81 -2.12 9.27
CA GLY A 94 -1.55 -0.85 8.57
C GLY A 94 -0.14 -0.71 7.98
N LYS A 95 0.79 -1.64 8.22
CA LYS A 95 2.08 -1.65 7.53
C LYS A 95 2.04 -2.56 6.31
N PHE A 96 1.94 -1.93 5.15
CA PHE A 96 1.96 -2.60 3.87
C PHE A 96 3.38 -2.99 3.48
N TRP A 97 3.54 -4.19 2.95
CA TRP A 97 4.81 -4.74 2.49
C TRP A 97 4.67 -5.33 1.09
N CYS A 98 5.81 -5.56 0.45
CA CYS A 98 5.92 -6.23 -0.84
C CYS A 98 7.12 -7.16 -0.86
N SER A 99 7.11 -8.15 -1.75
CA SER A 99 8.32 -8.93 -2.02
C SER A 99 9.29 -8.16 -2.90
N THR A 100 10.58 -8.36 -2.67
CA THR A 100 11.67 -7.85 -3.50
C THR A 100 12.21 -8.92 -4.45
N THR A 101 11.51 -10.05 -4.55
CA THR A 101 11.71 -11.15 -5.51
C THR A 101 10.38 -11.49 -6.19
N SER A 102 10.42 -12.24 -7.28
CA SER A 102 9.20 -12.65 -8.00
C SER A 102 8.38 -13.72 -7.24
N ASN A 103 8.99 -14.41 -6.29
CA ASN A 103 8.33 -15.45 -5.51
C ASN A 103 8.81 -15.45 -4.06
N PHE A 104 8.06 -14.79 -3.19
CA PHE A 104 8.34 -14.74 -1.76
C PHE A 104 8.29 -16.12 -1.10
N ASP A 105 7.41 -17.00 -1.57
CA ASP A 105 7.26 -18.35 -1.01
C ASP A 105 8.53 -19.20 -1.22
N LEU A 106 9.35 -18.89 -2.22
CA LEU A 106 10.65 -19.53 -2.48
C LEU A 106 11.82 -18.71 -1.94
N GLU A 107 11.78 -17.40 -2.11
CA GLU A 107 12.85 -16.46 -1.77
C GLU A 107 12.29 -15.35 -0.88
N PRO A 108 12.22 -15.56 0.45
CA PRO A 108 11.48 -14.70 1.37
C PRO A 108 12.23 -13.39 1.64
N GLN A 109 12.18 -12.50 0.66
CA GLN A 109 12.82 -11.19 0.64
C GLN A 109 11.74 -10.11 0.48
N TRP A 110 11.74 -9.11 1.35
CA TRP A 110 10.69 -8.10 1.43
C TRP A 110 11.17 -6.76 2.02
N SER A 111 10.37 -5.73 1.73
CA SER A 111 10.48 -4.38 2.30
C SER A 111 9.09 -3.80 2.58
N TYR A 112 9.01 -2.81 3.47
CA TYR A 112 7.80 -2.00 3.64
C TYR A 112 7.64 -1.08 2.44
N CYS A 113 6.40 -0.88 2.04
CA CYS A 113 6.10 -0.02 0.90
C CYS A 113 6.17 1.46 1.26
N ALA A 114 6.56 2.27 0.28
CA ALA A 114 6.40 3.70 0.34
C ALA A 114 4.92 4.07 0.62
N ASP A 115 4.66 5.02 1.51
CA ASP A 115 3.29 5.47 1.82
C ASP A 115 2.63 6.09 0.58
N THR A 116 3.42 6.63 -0.35
CA THR A 116 2.95 7.18 -1.63
C THR A 116 2.42 6.13 -2.60
N ARG A 117 2.69 4.84 -2.35
CA ARG A 117 2.10 3.72 -3.09
C ARG A 117 0.79 3.23 -2.48
N LEU A 118 0.43 3.74 -1.30
CA LEU A 118 -0.76 3.33 -0.57
C LEU A 118 -1.89 4.32 -0.84
N ASP A 119 -3.05 3.78 -1.18
CA ASP A 119 -4.29 4.52 -1.34
C ASP A 119 -5.34 3.94 -0.36
N ALA A 120 -6.36 4.70 0.05
CA ALA A 120 -7.47 4.24 0.92
C ALA A 120 -8.28 3.08 0.34
N ASN A 121 -8.10 2.81 -0.95
CA ASN A 121 -8.53 1.58 -1.58
C ASN A 121 -7.27 0.80 -1.97
N PRO A 122 -6.62 0.09 -1.04
CA PRO A 122 -5.63 -0.90 -1.40
C PRO A 122 -6.40 -1.97 -2.16
N LYS A 123 -6.43 -1.84 -3.49
CA LYS A 123 -7.04 -2.82 -4.37
C LYS A 123 -6.31 -4.11 -4.05
N GLY A 124 -7.00 -5.04 -3.39
CA GLY A 124 -6.45 -6.31 -2.93
C GLY A 124 -5.76 -7.08 -4.08
N PRO A 125 -5.28 -8.31 -3.83
CA PRO A 125 -4.66 -9.06 -4.90
C PRO A 125 -5.64 -9.21 -6.06
N CYS A 126 -5.18 -8.91 -7.27
CA CYS A 126 -5.91 -9.21 -8.49
C CYS A 126 -6.32 -10.69 -8.48
N VAL A 127 -7.60 -10.97 -8.68
CA VAL A 127 -8.08 -12.35 -8.82
C VAL A 127 -7.96 -12.72 -10.27
N PHE A 128 -7.15 -13.74 -10.56
CA PHE A 128 -6.98 -14.29 -11.90
C PHE A 128 -7.35 -15.78 -11.94
N PRO A 129 -8.05 -16.25 -12.99
CA PRO A 129 -8.68 -15.42 -14.02
C PRO A 129 -9.88 -14.61 -13.47
N PHE A 130 -10.15 -13.45 -14.06
CA PHE A 130 -11.40 -12.72 -13.83
C PHE A 130 -12.17 -12.50 -15.11
N ILE A 131 -13.50 -12.43 -15.01
CA ILE A 131 -14.36 -12.12 -16.13
C ILE A 131 -14.72 -10.63 -16.10
N TYR A 132 -14.51 -9.93 -17.22
CA TYR A 132 -14.98 -8.58 -17.46
C TYR A 132 -15.70 -8.52 -18.81
N ASN A 133 -16.95 -8.05 -18.80
CA ASN A 133 -17.81 -7.97 -19.99
C ASN A 133 -17.84 -9.28 -20.82
N GLY A 134 -17.91 -10.43 -20.13
CA GLY A 134 -17.91 -11.77 -20.76
C GLY A 134 -16.54 -12.27 -21.24
N THR A 135 -15.47 -11.48 -21.10
CA THR A 135 -14.10 -11.88 -21.47
C THR A 135 -13.30 -12.27 -20.24
N SER A 136 -12.60 -13.41 -20.30
CA SER A 136 -11.72 -13.88 -19.22
C SER A 136 -10.32 -13.27 -19.37
N TYR A 137 -9.82 -12.64 -18.32
CA TYR A 137 -8.49 -12.04 -18.23
C TYR A 137 -7.63 -12.80 -17.24
N SER A 138 -6.37 -13.06 -17.60
CA SER A 138 -5.33 -13.66 -16.75
C SER A 138 -4.21 -12.67 -16.40
N SER A 139 -4.33 -11.42 -16.84
CA SER A 139 -3.43 -10.29 -16.55
C SER A 139 -4.21 -8.98 -16.47
N CYS A 140 -3.58 -7.91 -15.98
CA CYS A 140 -4.19 -6.59 -15.98
C CYS A 140 -4.57 -6.15 -17.40
N THR A 141 -5.75 -5.54 -17.53
CA THR A 141 -6.27 -5.01 -18.80
C THR A 141 -6.47 -3.50 -18.73
N THR A 142 -6.53 -2.84 -19.88
CA THR A 142 -6.98 -1.44 -20.01
C THR A 142 -8.42 -1.34 -20.52
N ASP A 143 -9.05 -2.49 -20.81
CA ASP A 143 -10.41 -2.56 -21.35
C ASP A 143 -11.41 -1.89 -20.39
N GLY A 144 -12.34 -1.12 -20.96
CA GLY A 144 -13.34 -0.39 -20.17
C GLY A 144 -12.92 0.97 -19.64
N PHE A 145 -11.64 1.36 -19.74
CA PHE A 145 -11.15 2.67 -19.29
C PHE A 145 -10.57 3.51 -20.45
N SER A 146 -11.21 4.66 -20.71
CA SER A 146 -10.82 5.58 -21.80
C SER A 146 -9.42 6.19 -21.63
N ASN A 147 -8.88 6.23 -20.41
CA ASN A 147 -7.55 6.75 -20.10
C ASN A 147 -6.42 5.71 -20.18
N LYS A 148 -6.69 4.48 -20.68
CA LYS A 148 -5.71 3.37 -20.77
C LYS A 148 -5.07 2.99 -19.42
N LYS A 149 -5.74 3.27 -18.29
CA LYS A 149 -5.26 2.84 -16.98
C LYS A 149 -5.37 1.32 -16.86
N LEU A 150 -4.26 0.64 -16.55
CA LEU A 150 -4.24 -0.79 -16.26
C LEU A 150 -5.03 -1.09 -14.98
N TRP A 151 -5.85 -2.14 -15.02
CA TRP A 151 -6.63 -2.60 -13.88
C TRP A 151 -6.82 -4.12 -13.92
N CYS A 152 -7.21 -4.69 -12.78
CA CYS A 152 -7.58 -6.09 -12.62
C CYS A 152 -8.79 -6.18 -11.68
N SER A 153 -9.58 -7.25 -11.81
CA SER A 153 -10.66 -7.51 -10.85
C SER A 153 -10.11 -8.01 -9.52
N LEU A 154 -10.81 -7.70 -8.43
CA LEU A 154 -10.56 -8.26 -7.10
C LEU A 154 -11.43 -9.49 -6.80
N THR A 155 -12.25 -9.91 -7.77
CA THR A 155 -13.16 -11.06 -7.72
C THR A 155 -13.14 -11.80 -9.06
N SER A 156 -13.52 -13.08 -9.07
CA SER A 156 -13.56 -13.90 -10.29
C SER A 156 -14.61 -13.45 -11.32
N ASP A 157 -15.63 -12.71 -10.89
CA ASP A 157 -16.66 -12.12 -11.73
C ASP A 157 -16.76 -10.61 -11.44
N TYR A 158 -16.27 -9.78 -12.37
CA TYR A 158 -16.47 -8.34 -12.32
C TYR A 158 -17.86 -8.03 -12.87
N GLY A 159 -18.90 -8.46 -12.16
CA GLY A 159 -20.24 -7.97 -12.36
C GLY A 159 -20.35 -6.55 -11.81
N PRO A 160 -21.17 -5.66 -12.41
CA PRO A 160 -21.44 -4.36 -11.83
C PRO A 160 -22.21 -4.57 -10.53
N SER A 161 -21.50 -4.66 -9.40
CA SER A 161 -22.11 -4.53 -8.09
C SER A 161 -22.50 -3.07 -7.91
N TYR A 162 -23.63 -2.71 -8.51
CA TYR A 162 -24.42 -1.56 -8.08
C TYR A 162 -24.88 -1.81 -6.65
N LYS A 163 -24.28 -1.10 -5.70
CA LYS A 163 -25.01 -0.46 -4.59
C LYS A 163 -24.30 0.84 -4.23
#